data_AF-F0W9F0-F1
#
_entry.id   AF-F0W9F0-F1
#
_cell.length_a   1.000
_cell.length_b   1.000
_cell.length_c   1.000
_cell.angle_alpha   90.00
_cell.angle_beta   90.00
_cell.angle_gamma   90.00
#
_symmetry.space_group_name_H-M   'P 1'
#
loop_
_entity.id
_entity.type
_entity.pdbx_description
1 polymer ?
#
loop_
_entity_poly.entity_id
_entity_poly.type
_entity_poly.pdbx_seq_one_letter_code
_entity_poly.pdbx_strand_id
1 'polypeptide(L)'
;MEIAGNVRDFLVGMKENINPIEEEILCDLQQLHELFSQNMTGFDEQVSQNALNMSPEARIVAHQLRVRIYQDWRSKLMECVFSSELRTPNRGHREDTCQRSSVIGHFSETTCKALVNSIKDRLALYKVVTDHYIHVSTQTKGRPILTPMMLSPTSLHQRMMEQAKGLNVNEAADINFVIPDFLCGFS
;
A
#
# COMPACT_ATOMS: atom_id res chain seq x y z
N MET A 1 9.95 5.42 4.37
CA MET A 1 10.04 4.11 3.67
C MET A 1 10.62 4.37 2.31
N GLU A 2 11.70 3.69 1.95
CA GLU A 2 12.33 3.82 0.64
C GLU A 2 11.60 2.91 -0.36
N ILE A 3 11.17 3.49 -1.47
CA ILE A 3 10.57 2.78 -2.60
C ILE A 3 11.68 2.61 -3.62
N ALA A 4 11.86 1.42 -4.19
CA ALA A 4 12.87 1.24 -5.22
C ALA A 4 12.60 2.18 -6.41
N GLY A 5 13.66 2.62 -7.10
CA GLY A 5 13.52 3.50 -8.26
C GLY A 5 13.22 2.73 -9.55
N ASN A 6 13.69 1.48 -9.64
CA ASN A 6 13.64 0.69 -10.86
C ASN A 6 12.96 -0.65 -10.62
N VAL A 7 12.05 -1.04 -11.53
CA VAL A 7 11.40 -2.35 -11.47
C VAL A 7 12.41 -3.49 -11.56
N ARG A 8 13.51 -3.30 -12.30
CA ARG A 8 14.60 -4.28 -12.43
C ARG A 8 15.28 -4.59 -11.09
N ASP A 9 15.23 -3.69 -10.12
CA ASP A 9 15.79 -3.93 -8.77
C ASP A 9 15.01 -5.02 -8.02
N PHE A 10 13.74 -5.25 -8.39
CA PHE A 10 12.95 -6.35 -7.86
C PHE A 10 13.23 -7.68 -8.57
N LEU A 11 13.86 -7.65 -9.75
CA LEU A 11 13.99 -8.79 -10.66
C LEU A 11 15.42 -9.34 -10.62
N VAL A 12 15.77 -9.97 -9.50
CA VAL A 12 17.05 -10.64 -9.34
C VAL A 12 17.12 -11.84 -10.30
N GLY A 13 18.11 -11.86 -11.19
CA GLY A 13 18.37 -13.00 -12.09
C GLY A 13 17.83 -12.87 -13.51
N MET A 14 17.47 -11.66 -13.95
CA MET A 14 17.20 -11.42 -15.37
C MET A 14 18.40 -11.79 -16.24
N LYS A 15 18.13 -12.46 -17.36
CA LYS A 15 19.14 -12.85 -18.36
C LYS A 15 19.70 -11.60 -19.05
N GLU A 16 20.98 -11.64 -19.44
CA GLU A 16 21.62 -10.56 -20.22
C GLU A 16 20.97 -10.34 -21.61
N ASN A 17 20.24 -11.34 -22.13
CA ASN A 17 19.59 -11.30 -23.44
C ASN A 17 18.07 -11.41 -23.29
N ILE A 18 17.41 -10.26 -23.19
CA ILE A 18 15.95 -10.07 -23.10
C ILE A 18 15.37 -9.97 -24.52
N ASN A 19 14.23 -10.63 -24.79
CA ASN A 19 13.53 -10.51 -26.07
C ASN A 19 12.76 -9.16 -26.14
N PRO A 20 12.67 -8.49 -27.32
CA PRO A 20 11.85 -7.30 -27.53
C PRO A 20 10.48 -7.25 -26.83
N ILE A 21 9.73 -8.35 -26.83
CA ILE A 21 8.40 -8.42 -26.17
C ILE A 21 8.54 -8.28 -24.64
N GLU A 22 9.56 -8.89 -24.07
CA GLU A 22 9.82 -8.84 -22.62
C GLU A 22 10.31 -7.44 -22.23
N GLU A 23 11.12 -6.81 -23.08
CA GLU A 23 11.57 -5.44 -22.89
C GLU A 23 10.38 -4.46 -22.92
N GLU A 24 9.44 -4.62 -23.85
CA GLU A 24 8.21 -3.81 -23.92
C GLU A 24 7.39 -3.93 -22.62
N ILE A 25 7.22 -5.15 -22.10
CA ILE A 25 6.51 -5.38 -20.83
C ILE A 25 7.25 -4.71 -19.67
N LEU A 26 8.57 -4.81 -19.61
CA LEU A 26 9.36 -4.17 -18.57
C LEU A 26 9.26 -2.64 -18.64
N CYS A 27 9.22 -2.07 -19.84
CA CYS A 27 8.96 -0.64 -20.02
C CYS A 27 7.57 -0.25 -19.50
N ASP A 28 6.54 -1.02 -19.80
CA ASP A 28 5.18 -0.79 -19.27
C ASP A 28 5.14 -0.90 -17.74
N LEU A 29 5.78 -1.92 -17.18
CA LEU A 29 5.87 -2.11 -15.73
C LEU A 29 6.63 -0.97 -15.06
N GLN A 30 7.71 -0.48 -15.67
CA GLN A 30 8.48 0.65 -15.18
C GLN A 30 7.64 1.93 -15.14
N GLN A 31 6.88 2.22 -16.20
CA GLN A 31 5.96 3.37 -16.21
C GLN A 31 4.90 3.28 -15.10
N LEU A 32 4.33 2.08 -14.89
CA LEU A 32 3.37 1.86 -13.81
C LEU A 32 4.01 2.01 -12.43
N HIS A 33 5.27 1.61 -12.28
CA HIS A 33 6.01 1.77 -11.03
C HIS A 33 6.34 3.23 -10.73
N GLU A 34 6.66 4.04 -11.75
CA GLU A 34 6.83 5.48 -11.58
C GLU A 34 5.54 6.15 -11.12
N LEU A 35 4.40 5.80 -11.73
CA LEU A 35 3.09 6.28 -11.30
C LEU A 35 2.75 5.84 -9.87
N PHE A 36 3.06 4.60 -9.50
CA PHE A 36 2.94 4.11 -8.14
C PHE A 36 3.76 4.96 -7.16
N SER A 37 5.03 5.20 -7.48
CA SER A 37 5.95 5.98 -6.64
C SER A 37 5.46 7.41 -6.48
N GLN A 38 4.97 8.03 -7.55
CA GLN A 38 4.34 9.36 -7.51
C GLN A 38 3.10 9.38 -6.60
N ASN A 39 2.21 8.40 -6.73
CA ASN A 39 1.02 8.30 -5.88
C ASN A 39 1.39 8.14 -4.40
N MET A 40 2.38 7.31 -4.08
CA MET A 40 2.82 7.08 -2.70
C MET A 40 3.53 8.30 -2.09
N THR A 41 4.31 9.03 -2.89
CA THR A 41 4.90 10.31 -2.46
C THR A 41 3.82 11.35 -2.21
N GLY A 42 2.87 11.50 -3.14
CA GLY A 42 1.74 12.42 -2.97
C GLY A 42 0.84 12.06 -1.78
N PHE A 43 0.71 10.77 -1.44
CA PHE A 43 0.03 10.34 -0.22
C PHE A 43 0.78 10.79 1.05
N ASP A 44 2.11 10.59 1.08
CA ASP A 44 2.97 10.99 2.20
C ASP A 44 2.95 12.51 2.43
N GLU A 45 2.96 13.27 1.34
CA GLU A 45 2.81 14.73 1.33
C GLU A 45 1.46 15.15 1.90
N GLN A 46 0.36 14.52 1.47
CA GLN A 46 -0.98 14.82 1.99
C GLN A 46 -1.10 14.50 3.49
N VAL A 47 -0.55 13.39 3.96
CA VAL A 47 -0.51 13.06 5.40
C VAL A 47 0.30 14.11 6.17
N SER A 48 1.43 14.54 5.62
CA SER A 48 2.29 15.56 6.23
C SER A 48 1.60 16.93 6.30
N GLN A 49 0.96 17.36 5.21
CA GLN A 49 0.20 18.61 5.14
C GLN A 49 -0.99 18.60 6.12
N ASN A 50 -1.63 17.45 6.32
CA ASN A 50 -2.75 17.28 7.23
C ASN A 50 -2.34 16.86 8.65
N ALA A 51 -1.05 16.83 8.99
CA ALA A 51 -0.56 16.26 10.24
C ALA A 51 -1.14 16.91 11.51
N LEU A 52 -1.48 18.20 11.46
CA LEU A 52 -2.13 18.93 12.57
C LEU A 52 -3.64 18.66 12.69
N ASN A 53 -4.25 18.13 11.62
CA ASN A 53 -5.67 17.78 11.55
C ASN A 53 -5.94 16.30 11.80
N MET A 54 -4.88 15.49 11.77
CA MET A 54 -4.93 14.05 12.04
C MET A 54 -4.50 13.75 13.47
N SER A 55 -5.09 12.72 14.08
CA SER A 55 -4.60 12.19 15.35
C SER A 55 -3.24 11.48 15.16
N PRO A 56 -2.44 11.30 16.23
CA PRO A 56 -1.25 10.45 16.19
C PRO A 56 -1.54 9.04 15.67
N GLU A 57 -2.65 8.45 16.09
CA GLU A 57 -3.11 7.11 15.68
C GLU A 57 -3.38 7.08 14.17
N ALA A 58 -3.98 8.13 13.62
CA ALA A 58 -4.22 8.25 12.18
C ALA A 58 -2.88 8.24 11.45
N ARG A 59 -1.91 9.04 11.89
CA ARG A 59 -0.59 9.04 11.24
C ARG A 59 0.11 7.68 11.30
N ILE A 60 -0.09 6.91 12.38
CA ILE A 60 0.37 5.51 12.47
C ILE A 60 -0.34 4.62 11.44
N VAL A 61 -1.66 4.70 11.33
CA VAL A 61 -2.45 3.95 10.33
C VAL A 61 -2.03 4.31 8.90
N ALA A 62 -1.78 5.59 8.62
CA ALA A 62 -1.28 6.04 7.32
C ALA A 62 0.05 5.40 6.95
N HIS A 63 1.00 5.38 7.91
CA HIS A 63 2.29 4.72 7.72
C HIS A 63 2.11 3.23 7.46
N GLN A 64 1.29 2.56 8.26
CA GLN A 64 1.00 1.14 8.11
C GLN A 64 0.33 0.81 6.76
N LEU A 65 -0.58 1.66 6.30
CA LEU A 65 -1.24 1.54 4.99
C LEU A 65 -0.22 1.65 3.86
N ARG A 66 0.69 2.63 3.92
CA ARG A 66 1.77 2.80 2.95
C ARG A 66 2.67 1.56 2.85
N VAL A 67 3.03 0.97 3.99
CA VAL A 67 3.85 -0.26 4.04
C VAL A 67 3.12 -1.42 3.38
N ARG A 68 1.85 -1.65 3.71
CA ARG A 68 1.05 -2.75 3.15
C ARG A 68 0.83 -2.59 1.65
N ILE A 69 0.51 -1.39 1.19
CA ILE A 69 0.37 -1.08 -0.24
C ILE A 69 1.68 -1.39 -0.99
N TYR A 70 2.84 -1.02 -0.43
CA TYR A 70 4.12 -1.30 -1.07
C TYR A 70 4.47 -2.78 -1.09
N GLN A 71 4.15 -3.53 -0.03
CA GLN A 71 4.34 -4.98 -0.01
C GLN A 71 3.47 -5.68 -1.05
N ASP A 72 2.19 -5.33 -1.14
CA ASP A 72 1.27 -5.86 -2.16
C ASP A 72 1.73 -5.48 -3.58
N TRP A 73 2.17 -4.23 -3.78
CA TRP A 73 2.72 -3.77 -5.06
C TRP A 73 3.92 -4.60 -5.50
N ARG A 74 4.90 -4.81 -4.61
CA ARG A 74 6.06 -5.66 -4.90
C ARG A 74 5.65 -7.08 -5.22
N SER A 75 4.72 -7.65 -4.47
CA SER A 75 4.21 -9.00 -4.73
C SER A 75 3.57 -9.09 -6.11
N LYS A 76 2.79 -8.09 -6.54
CA LYS A 76 2.18 -8.06 -7.87
C LYS A 76 3.19 -7.91 -9.00
N LEU A 77 4.20 -7.06 -8.82
CA LEU A 77 5.30 -6.96 -9.79
C LEU A 77 6.05 -8.28 -9.93
N MET A 78 6.38 -8.94 -8.81
CA MET A 78 7.01 -10.26 -8.82
C MET A 78 6.11 -11.32 -9.44
N GLU A 79 4.81 -11.34 -9.13
CA GLU A 79 3.85 -12.28 -9.72
C GLU A 79 3.80 -12.14 -11.25
N CYS A 80 3.81 -10.92 -11.78
CA CYS A 80 3.82 -10.71 -13.23
C CYS A 80 5.11 -11.20 -13.90
N VAL A 81 6.23 -11.16 -13.19
CA VAL A 81 7.51 -11.62 -13.72
C VAL A 81 7.68 -13.13 -13.54
N PHE A 82 7.23 -13.74 -12.45
CA PHE A 82 7.44 -15.18 -12.15
C PHE A 82 6.26 -16.10 -12.50
N SER A 83 5.02 -15.62 -12.68
CA SER A 83 3.87 -16.48 -13.06
C SER A 83 3.99 -17.06 -14.48
N SER A 84 5.03 -16.67 -15.20
CA SER A 84 5.41 -17.21 -16.50
C SER A 84 5.91 -18.66 -16.46
N GLU A 85 6.39 -19.14 -15.31
CA GLU A 85 7.00 -20.46 -15.19
C GLU A 85 6.00 -21.62 -15.13
N LEU A 86 4.70 -21.36 -14.89
CA LEU A 86 3.75 -22.40 -14.46
C LEU A 86 2.68 -22.83 -15.48
N ARG A 87 2.80 -22.49 -16.77
CA ARG A 87 1.86 -22.96 -17.80
C ARG A 87 2.54 -23.63 -18.99
N THR A 88 3.12 -24.82 -18.76
CA THR A 88 3.25 -25.84 -19.80
C THR A 88 2.46 -27.10 -19.43
N PRO A 89 1.18 -27.21 -19.83
CA PRO A 89 0.45 -28.46 -19.69
C PRO A 89 0.59 -29.30 -20.97
N ASN A 90 1.67 -30.09 -21.09
CA ASN A 90 1.61 -31.49 -21.58
C ASN A 90 2.98 -32.17 -21.76
N ARG A 91 3.10 -33.32 -21.07
CA ARG A 91 3.44 -34.64 -21.62
C ARG A 91 4.90 -34.93 -22.03
N GLY A 92 5.62 -35.49 -21.05
CA GLY A 92 6.49 -36.67 -21.19
C GLY A 92 7.60 -36.64 -22.25
N HIS A 93 8.80 -36.23 -21.84
CA HIS A 93 10.03 -36.88 -22.30
C HIS A 93 11.12 -36.69 -21.25
N ARG A 94 11.80 -37.79 -20.90
CA ARG A 94 13.03 -37.77 -20.08
C ARG A 94 14.11 -37.10 -20.94
N GLU A 95 14.85 -36.17 -20.37
CA GLU A 95 16.31 -36.17 -20.40
C GLU A 95 16.85 -35.01 -19.55
N ASP A 96 17.87 -35.34 -18.78
CA ASP A 96 18.57 -34.47 -17.86
C ASP A 96 19.14 -33.25 -18.58
N THR A 97 18.62 -32.07 -18.25
CA THR A 97 19.40 -30.84 -18.31
C THR A 97 18.89 -29.94 -17.20
N CYS A 98 19.78 -29.52 -16.32
CA CYS A 98 19.53 -28.47 -15.33
C CYS A 98 19.36 -27.13 -16.09
N GLN A 99 18.26 -26.98 -16.82
CA GLN A 99 17.87 -25.73 -17.44
C GLN A 99 17.24 -24.87 -16.35
N ARG A 100 18.08 -23.97 -15.83
CA ARG A 100 17.68 -22.85 -14.99
C ARG A 100 16.50 -22.16 -15.68
N SER A 101 15.34 -22.27 -15.03
CA SER A 101 14.03 -21.85 -15.51
C SER A 101 14.06 -20.44 -16.10
N SER A 102 13.43 -20.27 -17.27
CA SER A 102 13.21 -18.95 -17.86
C SER A 102 12.21 -18.23 -16.98
N VAL A 103 12.65 -17.17 -16.30
CA VAL A 103 11.78 -16.35 -15.44
C VAL A 103 10.56 -15.84 -16.23
N ILE A 104 10.73 -15.61 -17.53
CA ILE A 104 9.69 -15.20 -18.47
C ILE A 104 9.64 -16.29 -19.57
N GLY A 105 8.84 -17.32 -19.37
CA GLY A 105 8.59 -18.41 -20.32
C GLY A 105 7.45 -18.08 -21.29
N HIS A 106 7.77 -18.03 -22.59
CA HIS A 106 6.83 -18.06 -23.73
C HIS A 106 5.43 -17.46 -23.49
N PHE A 107 5.38 -16.17 -23.15
CA PHE A 107 4.10 -15.49 -23.01
C PHE A 107 3.38 -15.39 -24.37
N SER A 108 2.07 -15.68 -24.38
CA SER A 108 1.20 -15.12 -25.41
C SER A 108 1.01 -13.63 -25.12
N GLU A 109 1.00 -12.79 -26.16
CA GLU A 109 0.74 -11.35 -26.07
C GLU A 109 -0.52 -11.04 -25.23
N THR A 110 -1.54 -11.89 -25.33
CA THR A 110 -2.80 -11.81 -24.57
C THR A 110 -2.62 -12.00 -23.06
N THR A 111 -1.72 -12.89 -22.64
CA THR A 111 -1.44 -13.15 -21.21
C THR A 111 -0.67 -11.98 -20.60
N CYS A 112 0.28 -11.40 -21.34
CA CYS A 112 1.01 -10.20 -20.91
C CYS A 112 0.08 -9.01 -20.70
N LYS A 113 -0.77 -8.74 -21.69
CA LYS A 113 -1.75 -7.64 -21.61
C LYS A 113 -2.68 -7.80 -20.41
N ALA A 114 -3.14 -9.01 -20.12
CA ALA A 114 -3.98 -9.28 -18.96
C ALA A 114 -3.24 -9.00 -17.63
N LEU A 115 -1.97 -9.39 -17.52
CA LEU A 115 -1.15 -9.12 -16.33
C LEU A 115 -0.89 -7.63 -16.12
N VAL A 116 -0.49 -6.91 -17.17
CA VAL A 116 -0.28 -5.46 -17.11
C VAL A 116 -1.57 -4.73 -16.73
N ASN A 117 -2.71 -5.14 -17.28
CA ASN A 117 -4.02 -4.60 -16.90
C ASN A 117 -4.35 -4.88 -15.43
N SER A 118 -4.07 -6.09 -14.93
CA SER A 118 -4.27 -6.40 -13.51
C SER A 118 -3.42 -5.51 -12.59
N ILE A 119 -2.20 -5.14 -12.99
CA ILE A 119 -1.37 -4.19 -12.24
C ILE A 119 -1.96 -2.78 -12.30
N LYS A 120 -2.44 -2.34 -13.48
CA LYS A 120 -3.10 -1.04 -13.65
C LYS A 120 -4.33 -0.92 -12.74
N ASP A 121 -5.17 -1.94 -12.71
CA ASP A 121 -6.35 -1.98 -11.85
C ASP A 121 -5.96 -1.90 -10.37
N ARG A 122 -4.88 -2.60 -9.99
CA ARG A 122 -4.36 -2.56 -8.62
C ARG A 122 -3.85 -1.17 -8.23
N LEU A 123 -3.13 -0.50 -9.13
CA LEU A 123 -2.67 0.88 -8.93
C LEU A 123 -3.84 1.85 -8.73
N ALA A 124 -4.91 1.69 -9.51
CA ALA A 124 -6.14 2.49 -9.34
C ALA A 124 -6.78 2.25 -7.97
N LEU A 125 -6.85 0.99 -7.50
CA LEU A 125 -7.37 0.65 -6.17
C LEU A 125 -6.55 1.32 -5.05
N TYR A 126 -5.22 1.32 -5.14
CA TYR A 126 -4.40 1.99 -4.13
C TYR A 126 -4.74 3.47 -4.02
N LYS A 127 -4.92 4.14 -5.16
CA LYS A 127 -5.31 5.55 -5.19
C LYS A 127 -6.66 5.78 -4.50
N VAL A 128 -7.65 4.95 -4.79
CA VAL A 128 -8.97 5.02 -4.14
C VAL A 128 -8.83 4.86 -2.62
N VAL A 129 -8.03 3.90 -2.16
CA VAL A 129 -7.84 3.62 -0.74
C VAL A 129 -7.11 4.77 -0.03
N THR A 130 -6.05 5.33 -0.64
CA THR A 130 -5.32 6.47 -0.07
C THR A 130 -6.19 7.73 -0.04
N ASP A 131 -6.95 8.00 -1.09
CA ASP A 131 -7.82 9.17 -1.16
C ASP A 131 -8.97 9.05 -0.12
N HIS A 132 -9.55 7.85 0.03
CA HIS A 132 -10.55 7.56 1.07
C HIS A 132 -9.97 7.73 2.48
N TYR A 133 -8.75 7.23 2.71
CA TYR A 133 -8.06 7.36 3.98
C TYR A 133 -7.88 8.84 4.36
N ILE A 134 -7.37 9.67 3.46
CA ILE A 134 -7.18 11.12 3.70
C ILE A 134 -8.52 11.78 4.04
N HIS A 135 -9.58 11.46 3.30
CA HIS A 135 -10.90 12.00 3.54
C HIS A 135 -11.43 11.70 4.95
N VAL A 136 -11.39 10.43 5.38
CA VAL A 136 -11.92 10.02 6.69
C VAL A 136 -11.05 10.54 7.83
N SER A 137 -9.73 10.50 7.67
CA SER A 137 -8.78 10.90 8.72
C SER A 137 -8.71 12.40 8.98
N THR A 138 -9.23 13.23 8.07
CA THR A 138 -9.25 14.70 8.21
C THR A 138 -10.63 15.27 8.59
N GLN A 139 -11.71 14.49 8.46
CA GLN A 139 -13.08 14.93 8.79
C GLN A 139 -13.44 14.89 10.29
N THR A 140 -12.62 14.27 11.12
CA THR A 140 -12.88 14.12 12.56
C THR A 140 -12.93 15.45 13.34
N LYS A 141 -12.55 16.59 12.76
CA LYS A 141 -12.70 17.93 13.36
C LYS A 141 -14.06 18.60 13.13
N GLY A 142 -15.01 17.94 12.46
CA GLY A 142 -16.33 18.51 12.16
C GLY A 142 -17.40 18.42 13.26
N ARG A 143 -17.16 17.75 14.40
CA ARG A 143 -18.07 17.83 15.55
C ARG A 143 -17.71 19.07 16.38
N PRO A 144 -18.60 20.06 16.54
CA PRO A 144 -18.40 21.09 17.54
C PRO A 144 -18.35 20.37 18.88
N ILE A 145 -17.20 20.42 19.54
CA ILE A 145 -17.13 20.18 20.97
C ILE A 145 -18.10 21.19 21.56
N LEU A 146 -19.24 20.70 22.05
CA LEU A 146 -20.19 21.51 22.81
C LEU A 146 -19.36 22.27 23.84
N THR A 147 -19.36 23.59 23.70
CA THR A 147 -18.68 24.53 24.57
C THR A 147 -18.89 24.12 26.03
N PRO A 148 -17.83 24.01 26.86
CA PRO A 148 -18.04 23.81 28.28
C PRO A 148 -18.75 25.05 28.80
N MET A 149 -19.99 24.84 29.21
CA MET A 149 -20.83 25.79 29.93
C MET A 149 -19.99 26.44 31.03
N MET A 150 -19.84 27.76 30.95
CA MET A 150 -19.19 28.59 31.97
C MET A 150 -19.87 28.32 33.32
N LEU A 151 -19.17 27.68 34.25
CA LEU A 151 -19.58 27.59 35.65
C LEU A 151 -18.45 28.04 36.56
N SER A 152 -18.88 28.84 37.54
CA SER A 152 -18.21 29.77 38.45
C SER A 152 -16.91 29.30 39.16
N PRO A 153 -16.11 30.25 39.68
CA PRO A 153 -14.82 29.98 40.29
C PRO A 153 -14.98 29.49 41.74
N THR A 154 -15.26 28.21 41.93
CA THR A 154 -15.03 27.58 43.23
C THR A 154 -14.69 26.10 43.07
N SER A 155 -13.60 25.69 43.75
CA SER A 155 -13.15 24.31 44.01
C SER A 155 -12.00 23.75 43.17
N LEU A 156 -10.85 24.44 43.22
CA LEU A 156 -9.54 23.82 42.95
C LEU A 156 -9.29 22.59 43.87
N HIS A 157 -9.90 22.58 45.06
CA HIS A 157 -9.83 21.49 46.03
C HIS A 157 -10.63 20.23 45.64
N GLN A 158 -11.71 20.37 44.86
CA GLN A 158 -12.52 19.22 44.43
C GLN A 158 -11.88 18.52 43.23
N ARG A 159 -11.24 19.29 42.34
CA ARG A 159 -10.52 18.76 41.16
C ARG A 159 -9.28 17.92 41.53
N MET A 160 -8.63 18.20 42.67
CA MET A 160 -7.48 17.41 43.13
C MET A 160 -7.86 16.01 43.66
N MET A 161 -9.09 15.80 44.14
CA MET A 161 -9.51 14.47 44.61
C MET A 161 -10.06 13.58 43.48
N GLU A 162 -10.53 14.16 42.37
CA GLU A 162 -10.99 13.38 41.20
C GLU A 162 -9.84 12.92 40.29
N GLN A 163 -8.67 13.57 40.31
CA GLN A 163 -7.49 13.12 39.57
C GLN A 163 -6.88 11.79 40.07
N ALA A 164 -7.34 11.26 41.21
CA ALA A 164 -6.88 9.98 41.75
C ALA A 164 -7.76 8.78 41.38
N LYS A 165 -8.87 8.97 40.66
CA LYS A 165 -9.76 7.88 40.23
C LYS A 165 -10.13 8.03 38.76
N GLY A 166 -9.42 7.27 37.92
CA GLY A 166 -9.89 6.93 36.58
C GLY A 166 -9.44 7.90 35.50
N LEU A 167 -8.13 7.96 35.25
CA LEU A 167 -7.59 8.41 33.98
C LEU A 167 -8.02 7.40 32.89
N ASN A 168 -9.28 7.46 32.46
CA ASN A 168 -9.73 6.73 31.27
C ASN A 168 -9.32 7.56 30.05
N VAL A 169 -8.05 7.42 29.67
CA VAL A 169 -7.46 8.00 28.45
C VAL A 169 -7.86 7.14 27.24
N ASN A 170 -9.16 6.95 27.02
CA ASN A 170 -9.68 6.22 25.84
C ASN A 170 -10.85 6.97 25.19
N GLU A 171 -10.72 8.28 25.01
CA GLU A 171 -11.34 8.95 23.86
C GLU A 171 -10.23 9.20 22.82
N ALA A 172 -9.58 8.12 22.39
CA ALA A 172 -8.94 8.14 21.08
C ALA A 172 -10.07 8.37 20.07
N ALA A 173 -9.96 9.42 19.26
CA ALA A 173 -10.84 9.59 18.12
C ALA A 173 -10.65 8.37 17.23
N ASP A 174 -11.57 7.41 17.36
CA ASP A 174 -11.56 6.16 16.62
C ASP A 174 -11.64 6.52 15.14
N ILE A 175 -10.52 6.40 14.44
CA ILE A 175 -10.51 6.60 13.00
C ILE A 175 -11.32 5.45 12.45
N ASN A 176 -12.51 5.75 11.92
CA ASN A 176 -13.37 4.76 11.29
C ASN A 176 -12.83 4.37 9.90
N PHE A 177 -11.57 3.96 9.85
CA PHE A 177 -10.90 3.47 8.67
C PHE A 177 -10.41 2.05 8.93
N VAL A 178 -10.92 1.12 8.14
CA VAL A 178 -10.48 -0.27 8.14
C VAL A 178 -9.58 -0.47 6.94
N ILE A 179 -8.39 -1.00 7.16
CA ILE A 179 -7.48 -1.37 6.07
C ILE A 179 -8.15 -2.47 5.26
N PRO A 180 -8.30 -2.32 3.94
CA PRO A 180 -8.94 -3.33 3.10
C PRO A 180 -8.28 -4.71 3.21
N ASP A 181 -9.09 -5.77 3.24
CA ASP A 181 -8.63 -7.15 3.43
C ASP A 181 -7.58 -7.59 2.42
N PHE A 182 -7.65 -7.09 1.18
CA PHE A 182 -6.67 -7.42 0.14
C PHE A 182 -5.25 -6.93 0.45
N LEU A 183 -5.10 -5.98 1.37
CA LEU A 183 -3.81 -5.49 1.87
C LEU A 183 -3.35 -6.23 3.15
N CYS A 184 -4.19 -7.11 3.71
CA CYS A 184 -3.92 -7.86 4.93
C CYS A 184 -3.31 -9.26 4.69
N GLY A 185 -3.16 -9.68 3.43
CA GLY A 185 -2.86 -11.05 3.01
C GLY A 185 -1.40 -11.51 3.04
N PHE A 186 -0.49 -10.83 3.74
CA PHE A 186 0.89 -11.28 3.91
C PHE A 186 1.16 -11.57 5.39
N SER A 187 0.84 -12.80 5.80
CA SER A 187 1.24 -13.39 7.09
C SER A 187 2.36 -14.40 6.85
#